data_AF-A0A448IEZ5-F1
#
_entry.id   AF-A0A448IEZ5-F1
#
_cell.length_a   1.000
_cell.length_b   1.000
_cell.length_c   1.000
_cell.angle_alpha   90.00
_cell.angle_beta   90.00
_cell.angle_gamma   90.00
#
_symmetry.space_group_name_H-M   'P 1'
#
loop_
_entity.id
_entity.type
_entity.pdbx_description
1 polymer ?
#
loop_
_entity_poly.entity_id
_entity_poly.type
_entity_poly.pdbx_seq_one_letter_code
_entity_poly.pdbx_strand_id
1 'polypeptide(L)'
;MSAINLGCTFFDTAEVYGDGDNERLVGRALAPIRDQVVIATKLRIDEEMTRAQLGKYVRTHLDASLVRLGIDHVDLYYQHRLVDSIPVEDVAAIMGELISEGKIGGWGQSQVSAEQLRRAHAVTPLTAIQSEYSIMERMFEKMSSPPARNSVSVSSRSARLPAAFCPARSARTTPTPVTMSGASSPVSIKITSVPTGRCWIY
;
A
#
# COMPACT_ATOMS: atom_id res chain seq x y z
N MET A 1 3.90 24.62 2.91
CA MET A 1 2.65 24.03 2.37
C MET A 1 2.61 22.56 2.77
N SER A 2 1.54 22.10 3.42
CA SER A 2 1.39 20.70 3.85
C SER A 2 0.90 19.83 2.68
N ALA A 3 1.19 18.52 2.70
CA ALA A 3 0.77 17.58 1.65
C ALA A 3 -0.75 17.52 1.45
N ILE A 4 -1.51 17.66 2.54
CA ILE A 4 -2.98 17.68 2.55
C ILE A 4 -3.53 18.86 1.76
N ASN A 5 -2.91 20.04 1.89
CA ASN A 5 -3.31 21.24 1.14
C ASN A 5 -3.07 21.10 -0.38
N LEU A 6 -2.31 20.09 -0.79
CA LEU A 6 -2.09 19.72 -2.19
C LEU A 6 -3.01 18.58 -2.66
N GLY A 7 -3.96 18.15 -1.83
CA GLY A 7 -4.92 17.08 -2.13
C GLY A 7 -4.38 15.66 -1.92
N CYS A 8 -3.27 15.48 -1.17
CA CYS A 8 -2.76 14.15 -0.86
C CYS A 8 -3.64 13.49 0.22
N THR A 9 -4.23 12.34 -0.11
CA THR A 9 -5.10 11.57 0.79
C THR A 9 -4.55 10.20 1.14
N PHE A 10 -3.38 9.81 0.59
CA PHE A 10 -2.76 8.51 0.82
C PHE A 10 -1.40 8.68 1.51
N PHE A 11 -1.22 8.08 2.67
CA PHE A 11 -0.02 8.18 3.50
C PHE A 11 0.58 6.79 3.72
N ASP A 12 1.84 6.62 3.32
CA ASP A 12 2.57 5.35 3.40
C ASP A 12 3.69 5.46 4.44
N THR A 13 3.67 4.56 5.42
CA THR A 13 4.69 4.41 6.47
C THR A 13 5.09 2.94 6.62
N ALA A 14 5.95 2.60 7.57
CA ALA A 14 6.31 1.23 7.92
C ALA A 14 6.82 1.19 9.37
N GLU A 15 6.63 0.06 10.06
CA GLU A 15 7.12 -0.10 11.44
C GLU A 15 8.64 0.06 11.54
N VAL A 16 9.37 -0.25 10.46
CA VAL A 16 10.83 -0.15 10.41
C VAL A 16 11.34 1.27 10.21
N TYR A 17 10.48 2.24 9.87
CA TYR A 17 10.90 3.62 9.65
C TYR A 17 11.12 4.32 11.00
N GLY A 18 12.40 4.45 11.37
CA GLY A 18 12.80 5.00 12.67
C GLY A 18 12.30 4.16 13.84
N ASP A 19 12.25 2.82 13.71
CA ASP A 19 11.79 1.91 14.76
C ASP A 19 10.41 2.30 15.34
N GLY A 20 9.47 2.56 14.43
CA GLY A 20 8.11 2.99 14.73
C GLY A 20 7.94 4.47 15.05
N ASP A 21 8.99 5.29 15.09
CA ASP A 21 8.86 6.73 15.30
C ASP A 21 8.09 7.41 14.17
N ASN A 22 8.24 6.92 12.94
CA ASN A 22 7.50 7.45 11.81
C ASN A 22 6.00 7.20 11.96
N GLU A 23 5.59 6.01 12.39
CA GLU A 23 4.19 5.70 12.67
C GLU A 23 3.63 6.60 13.78
N ARG A 24 4.40 6.84 14.85
CA ARG A 24 4.01 7.79 15.90
C ARG A 24 3.85 9.21 15.37
N LEU A 25 4.71 9.65 14.47
CA LEU A 25 4.64 10.97 13.85
C LEU A 25 3.42 11.10 12.93
N VAL A 26 3.22 10.11 12.04
CA VAL A 26 2.10 10.05 11.10
C VAL A 26 0.77 10.00 11.85
N GLY A 27 0.66 9.14 12.87
CA GLY A 27 -0.52 9.05 13.74
C GLY A 27 -0.90 10.40 14.35
N ARG A 28 0.05 11.09 15.00
CA ARG A 28 -0.19 12.42 15.56
C ARG A 28 -0.57 13.46 14.51
N ALA A 29 0.05 13.42 13.33
CA ALA A 29 -0.18 14.40 12.28
C ALA A 29 -1.56 14.22 11.61
N LEU A 30 -2.04 12.98 11.50
CA LEU A 30 -3.28 12.65 10.79
C LEU A 30 -4.50 12.50 11.70
N ALA A 31 -4.32 12.39 13.03
CA ALA A 31 -5.41 12.24 13.99
C ALA A 31 -6.58 13.24 13.80
N PRO A 32 -6.37 14.55 13.52
CA PRO A 32 -7.48 15.49 13.30
C PRO A 32 -8.30 15.26 12.03
N ILE A 33 -7.81 14.43 11.10
CA ILE A 33 -8.38 14.23 9.76
C ILE A 33 -8.39 12.74 9.36
N ARG A 34 -8.38 11.82 10.32
CA ARG A 34 -8.23 10.37 10.08
C ARG A 34 -9.24 9.82 9.08
N ASP A 35 -10.48 10.30 9.13
CA ASP A 35 -11.58 9.84 8.26
C ASP A 35 -11.48 10.36 6.82
N GLN A 36 -10.56 11.29 6.55
CA GLN A 36 -10.37 11.90 5.22
C GLN A 36 -9.15 11.35 4.48
N VAL A 37 -8.42 10.43 5.11
CA VAL A 37 -7.14 9.92 4.61
C VAL A 37 -7.09 8.39 4.68
N VAL A 38 -6.30 7.81 3.78
CA VAL A 38 -5.96 6.41 3.73
C VAL A 38 -4.54 6.26 4.28
N ILE A 39 -4.39 5.45 5.32
CA ILE A 39 -3.12 5.14 5.96
C ILE A 39 -2.71 3.72 5.57
N ALA A 40 -1.51 3.61 4.99
CA ALA A 40 -0.86 2.34 4.74
C ALA A 40 0.38 2.18 5.61
N THR A 41 0.53 1.01 6.23
CA THR A 41 1.77 0.62 6.92
C THR A 41 2.24 -0.77 6.48
N LYS A 42 3.46 -1.15 6.86
CA LYS A 42 4.10 -2.40 6.42
C LYS A 42 4.71 -3.14 7.59
N LEU A 43 4.52 -4.46 7.55
CA LEU A 43 5.17 -5.45 8.39
C LEU A 43 6.50 -5.88 7.79
N ARG A 44 7.54 -5.98 8.61
CA ARG A 44 8.74 -6.71 8.27
C ARG A 44 8.77 -8.04 9.01
N ILE A 45 9.01 -9.11 8.27
CA ILE A 45 9.24 -10.45 8.82
C ILE A 45 10.72 -10.74 8.57
N ASP A 46 11.49 -10.89 9.63
CA ASP A 46 12.96 -11.04 9.55
C ASP A 46 13.46 -12.45 9.84
N GLU A 47 12.58 -13.35 10.29
CA GLU A 47 12.95 -14.69 10.75
C GLU A 47 12.06 -15.76 10.15
N GLU A 48 12.62 -16.96 10.01
CA GLU A 48 11.85 -18.15 9.65
C GLU A 48 10.97 -18.57 10.81
N MET A 49 9.73 -18.97 10.52
CA MET A 49 8.79 -19.37 11.55
C MET A 49 7.73 -20.31 11.00
N THR A 50 7.20 -21.16 11.88
CA THR A 50 6.03 -21.99 11.54
C THR A 50 4.80 -21.13 11.29
N ARG A 51 3.80 -21.66 10.59
CA ARG A 51 2.53 -20.96 10.34
C ARG A 51 1.85 -20.43 11.61
N ALA A 52 1.89 -21.19 12.70
CA ALA A 52 1.31 -20.76 13.98
C ALA A 52 2.08 -19.58 14.61
N GLN A 53 3.41 -19.62 14.56
CA GLN A 53 4.25 -18.50 15.01
C GLN A 53 4.04 -17.27 14.14
N LEU A 54 3.93 -17.43 12.83
CA LEU A 54 3.64 -16.36 11.87
C LEU A 54 2.32 -15.65 12.19
N GLY A 55 1.25 -16.41 12.44
CA GLY A 55 -0.04 -15.84 12.80
C GLY A 55 0.01 -14.98 14.06
N LYS A 56 0.79 -15.40 15.07
CA LYS A 56 1.00 -14.64 16.31
C LYS A 56 1.89 -13.41 16.08
N TYR A 57 2.95 -13.56 15.29
CA TYR A 57 3.90 -12.51 14.95
C TYR A 57 3.19 -11.36 14.21
N VAL A 58 2.49 -11.65 13.12
CA VAL A 58 1.76 -10.66 12.32
C VAL A 58 0.76 -9.89 13.19
N ARG A 59 -0.01 -10.59 14.04
CA ARG A 59 -0.99 -9.94 14.94
C ARG A 59 -0.33 -9.02 15.96
N THR A 60 0.76 -9.48 16.58
CA THR A 60 1.49 -8.70 17.58
C THR A 60 2.08 -7.42 16.97
N HIS A 61 2.64 -7.52 15.78
CA HIS A 61 3.21 -6.38 15.06
C HIS A 61 2.14 -5.42 14.56
N LEU A 62 1.00 -5.92 14.06
CA LEU A 62 -0.12 -5.09 13.68
C LEU A 62 -0.67 -4.33 14.90
N ASP A 63 -0.90 -5.01 16.02
CA ASP A 63 -1.39 -4.38 17.25
C ASP A 63 -0.42 -3.29 17.75
N ALA A 64 0.89 -3.54 17.67
CA ALA A 64 1.90 -2.54 18.00
C ALA A 64 1.86 -1.33 17.04
N SER A 65 1.62 -1.57 15.75
CA SER A 65 1.49 -0.51 14.73
C SER A 65 0.23 0.33 14.96
N LEU A 66 -0.90 -0.30 15.29
CA LEU A 66 -2.16 0.36 15.64
C LEU A 66 -1.99 1.29 16.85
N VAL A 67 -1.30 0.81 17.90
CA VAL A 67 -0.97 1.61 19.08
C VAL A 67 -0.09 2.81 18.73
N ARG A 68 0.94 2.63 17.89
CA ARG A 68 1.84 3.72 17.48
C ARG A 68 1.11 4.76 16.63
N LEU A 69 0.24 4.33 15.73
CA LEU A 69 -0.58 5.20 14.89
C LEU A 69 -1.74 5.86 15.66
N GLY A 70 -2.16 5.29 16.79
CA GLY A 70 -3.32 5.75 17.55
C GLY A 70 -4.64 5.54 16.81
N ILE A 71 -4.77 4.42 16.10
CA ILE A 71 -5.95 4.06 15.30
C ILE A 71 -6.36 2.61 15.59
N ASP A 72 -7.63 2.28 15.38
CA ASP A 72 -8.16 0.93 15.64
C ASP A 72 -8.11 0.01 14.40
N HIS A 73 -7.91 0.60 13.21
CA HIS A 73 -7.78 -0.14 11.95
C HIS A 73 -6.83 0.56 10.98
N VAL A 74 -6.11 -0.23 10.18
CA VAL A 74 -5.28 0.25 9.07
C VAL A 74 -6.05 0.09 7.75
N ASP A 75 -6.01 1.07 6.86
CA ASP A 75 -6.73 0.96 5.59
C ASP A 75 -6.06 -0.06 4.63
N LEU A 76 -4.72 -0.09 4.63
CA LEU A 76 -3.93 -1.01 3.80
C LEU A 76 -2.66 -1.49 4.51
N TYR A 77 -2.51 -2.81 4.66
CA TYR A 77 -1.35 -3.40 5.34
C TYR A 77 -0.47 -4.21 4.38
N TYR A 78 0.82 -3.88 4.32
CA TYR A 78 1.76 -4.52 3.41
C TYR A 78 2.67 -5.53 4.09
N GLN A 79 2.96 -6.64 3.41
CA GLN A 79 4.18 -7.38 3.63
C GLN A 79 5.37 -6.62 2.99
N HIS A 80 6.31 -6.15 3.79
CA HIS A 80 7.39 -5.28 3.34
C HIS A 80 8.47 -6.04 2.55
N ARG A 81 8.78 -7.27 2.95
CA ARG A 81 9.72 -8.17 2.27
C ARG A 81 9.22 -9.60 2.35
N LEU A 82 9.56 -10.39 1.34
CA LEU A 82 9.35 -11.83 1.35
C LEU A 82 10.47 -12.53 2.11
N VAL A 83 10.12 -13.65 2.72
CA VAL A 83 11.04 -14.61 3.33
C VAL A 83 10.82 -15.93 2.59
N ASP A 84 11.85 -16.43 1.89
CA ASP A 84 11.69 -17.55 0.95
C ASP A 84 11.23 -18.86 1.62
N SER A 85 11.54 -19.05 2.90
CA SER A 85 11.12 -20.22 3.68
C SER A 85 9.67 -20.16 4.13
N ILE A 86 8.99 -19.01 3.99
CA ILE A 86 7.59 -18.84 4.37
C ILE A 86 6.72 -18.88 3.10
N PRO A 87 5.81 -19.84 2.96
CA PRO A 87 4.85 -19.86 1.85
C PRO A 87 4.03 -18.57 1.79
N VAL A 88 3.93 -17.97 0.59
CA VAL A 88 3.17 -16.73 0.39
C VAL A 88 1.68 -16.91 0.69
N GLU A 89 1.17 -18.13 0.56
CA GLU A 89 -0.20 -18.53 0.90
C GLU A 89 -0.46 -18.48 2.40
N ASP A 90 0.53 -18.79 3.24
CA ASP A 90 0.38 -18.72 4.69
C ASP A 90 0.23 -17.27 5.14
N VAL A 91 1.05 -16.37 4.59
CA VAL A 91 0.91 -14.92 4.82
C VAL A 91 -0.44 -14.43 4.30
N ALA A 92 -0.83 -14.82 3.08
CA ALA A 92 -2.11 -14.42 2.49
C ALA A 92 -3.30 -14.86 3.33
N ALA A 93 -3.30 -16.09 3.85
CA ALA A 93 -4.36 -16.61 4.71
C ALA A 93 -4.49 -15.78 5.99
N ILE A 94 -3.38 -15.47 6.66
CA ILE A 94 -3.38 -14.63 7.87
C ILE A 94 -3.90 -13.22 7.57
N MET A 95 -3.51 -12.63 6.44
CA MET A 95 -4.03 -11.32 6.03
C MET A 95 -5.54 -11.37 5.76
N GLY A 96 -6.05 -12.47 5.20
CA GLY A 96 -7.48 -12.69 5.02
C GLY A 96 -8.24 -12.77 6.34
N GLU A 97 -7.67 -13.44 7.34
CA GLU A 97 -8.21 -13.45 8.71
C GLU A 97 -8.29 -12.03 9.28
N LEU A 98 -7.22 -11.24 9.17
CA LEU A 98 -7.19 -9.85 9.66
C LEU A 98 -8.18 -8.92 8.97
N ILE A 99 -8.43 -9.13 7.67
CA ILE A 99 -9.50 -8.43 6.93
C ILE A 99 -10.87 -8.82 7.50
N SER A 100 -11.10 -10.12 7.74
CA SER A 100 -12.36 -10.60 8.31
C SER A 100 -12.59 -10.11 9.76
N GLU A 101 -11.52 -9.93 10.53
CA GLU A 101 -11.53 -9.34 11.87
C GLU A 101 -11.76 -7.82 11.84
N GLY A 102 -11.67 -7.16 10.67
CA GLY A 102 -11.83 -5.72 10.51
C GLY A 102 -10.62 -4.89 10.97
N LYS A 103 -9.50 -5.53 11.31
CA LYS A 103 -8.27 -4.82 11.73
C LYS A 103 -7.56 -4.14 10.56
N ILE A 104 -7.73 -4.68 9.35
CA ILE A 104 -7.19 -4.10 8.12
C ILE A 104 -8.28 -4.02 7.04
N GLY A 105 -8.30 -2.94 6.26
CA GLY A 105 -9.24 -2.75 5.15
C GLY A 105 -8.83 -3.49 3.87
N GLY A 106 -7.53 -3.75 3.71
CA GLY A 106 -6.95 -4.49 2.60
C GLY A 106 -5.50 -4.80 2.85
N TRP A 107 -4.89 -5.58 1.95
CA TRP A 107 -3.50 -5.96 2.08
C TRP A 107 -2.73 -5.88 0.76
N GLY A 108 -1.41 -5.80 0.87
CA GLY A 108 -0.51 -5.75 -0.28
C GLY A 108 0.82 -6.42 -0.02
N GLN A 109 1.62 -6.56 -1.07
CA GLN A 109 2.99 -7.05 -0.97
C GLN A 109 3.97 -6.10 -1.67
N SER A 110 5.19 -6.03 -1.16
CA SER A 110 6.26 -5.24 -1.76
C SER A 110 7.35 -6.13 -2.37
N GLN A 111 7.82 -5.78 -3.57
CA GLN A 111 8.92 -6.43 -4.28
C GLN A 111 8.71 -7.94 -4.50
N VAL A 112 7.54 -8.32 -5.05
CA VAL A 112 7.17 -9.72 -5.29
C VAL A 112 7.21 -10.09 -6.76
N SER A 113 7.50 -11.38 -7.05
CA SER A 113 7.41 -11.92 -8.42
C SER A 113 5.95 -12.18 -8.84
N ALA A 114 5.72 -12.31 -10.15
CA ALA A 114 4.38 -12.59 -10.70
C ALA A 114 3.77 -13.89 -10.19
N GLU A 115 4.60 -14.92 -10.01
CA GLU A 115 4.16 -16.22 -9.57
C GLU A 115 3.70 -16.17 -8.10
N GLN A 116 4.55 -15.61 -7.23
CA GLN A 116 4.23 -15.41 -5.81
C GLN A 116 2.95 -14.60 -5.64
N LEU A 117 2.82 -13.54 -6.42
CA LEU A 117 1.64 -12.69 -6.40
C LEU A 117 0.36 -13.45 -6.79
N ARG A 118 0.39 -14.25 -7.86
CA ARG A 118 -0.78 -15.04 -8.28
C ARG A 118 -1.18 -16.05 -7.21
N ARG A 119 -0.20 -16.73 -6.60
CA ARG A 119 -0.41 -17.69 -5.52
C ARG A 119 -1.05 -17.03 -4.29
N ALA A 120 -0.50 -15.90 -3.85
CA ALA A 120 -1.05 -15.11 -2.75
C ALA A 120 -2.48 -14.59 -3.05
N HIS A 121 -2.69 -14.02 -4.24
CA HIS A 121 -3.99 -13.48 -4.65
C HIS A 121 -5.10 -14.54 -4.73
N ALA A 122 -4.74 -15.78 -5.07
CA ALA A 122 -5.68 -16.90 -5.11
C ALA A 122 -6.21 -17.29 -3.72
N VAL A 123 -5.44 -17.04 -2.65
CA VAL A 123 -5.86 -17.30 -1.26
C VAL A 123 -6.64 -16.10 -0.71
N THR A 124 -6.05 -14.91 -0.76
CA THR A 124 -6.68 -13.67 -0.30
C THR A 124 -6.44 -12.59 -1.35
N PRO A 125 -7.49 -11.97 -1.91
CA PRO A 125 -7.34 -10.95 -2.94
C PRO A 125 -6.44 -9.80 -2.50
N LEU A 126 -5.36 -9.60 -3.24
CA LEU A 126 -4.43 -8.49 -3.03
C LEU A 126 -5.05 -7.17 -3.50
N THR A 127 -5.01 -6.17 -2.62
CA THR A 127 -5.49 -4.81 -2.90
C THR A 127 -4.42 -3.98 -3.59
N ALA A 128 -3.15 -4.19 -3.25
CA ALA A 128 -2.07 -3.36 -3.76
C ALA A 128 -0.73 -4.07 -3.88
N ILE A 129 0.14 -3.52 -4.73
CA ILE A 129 1.52 -3.99 -4.93
C ILE A 129 2.44 -2.77 -4.88
N GLN A 130 3.53 -2.90 -4.14
CA GLN A 130 4.56 -1.86 -4.06
C GLN A 130 5.89 -2.35 -4.62
N SER A 131 6.19 -1.92 -5.85
CA SER A 131 7.45 -2.25 -6.52
C SER A 131 8.19 -0.99 -6.95
N GLU A 132 9.51 -1.08 -7.06
CA GLU A 132 10.31 -0.01 -7.64
C GLU A 132 10.05 0.07 -9.13
N TYR A 133 9.71 1.27 -9.61
CA TYR A 133 9.57 1.53 -11.02
C TYR A 133 9.96 2.98 -11.31
N SER A 134 10.85 3.13 -12.29
CA SER A 134 11.38 4.41 -12.74
C SER A 134 11.82 4.29 -14.19
N ILE A 135 12.25 5.39 -14.82
CA ILE A 135 12.83 5.35 -16.17
C ILE A 135 14.03 4.39 -16.24
N MET A 136 14.78 4.28 -15.14
CA MET A 136 15.95 3.41 -15.03
C MET A 136 15.57 1.98 -14.61
N GLU A 137 14.48 1.83 -13.85
CA GLU A 137 14.02 0.55 -13.31
C GLU A 137 12.69 0.14 -13.93
N ARG A 138 12.77 -0.57 -15.06
CA ARG A 138 11.61 -1.00 -15.87
C ARG A 138 11.38 -2.52 -15.84
N MET A 139 12.08 -3.24 -14.95
CA MET A 139 12.05 -4.70 -14.89
C MET A 139 10.64 -5.27 -14.71
N PHE A 140 9.76 -4.54 -14.00
CA PHE A 140 8.39 -4.95 -13.75
C PHE A 140 7.40 -4.68 -14.90
N GLU A 141 7.78 -4.00 -15.98
CA GLU A 141 6.91 -3.86 -17.17
C GLU A 141 6.71 -5.19 -17.90
N LYS A 142 7.72 -6.07 -17.82
CA LYS A 142 7.68 -7.41 -18.41
C LYS A 142 6.86 -8.41 -17.59
N MET A 143 6.33 -7.98 -16.43
CA MET A 143 5.35 -8.71 -15.65
C MET A 143 4.02 -8.69 -16.42
N SER A 144 3.97 -9.48 -17.49
CA SER A 144 2.91 -9.49 -18.50
C SER A 144 1.64 -10.15 -17.95
N SER A 145 0.87 -9.42 -17.15
CA SER A 145 -0.58 -9.57 -16.93
C SER A 145 -0.94 -8.74 -15.69
N PRO A 146 -1.93 -7.85 -15.75
CA PRO A 146 -2.41 -7.19 -14.55
C PRO A 146 -2.96 -8.27 -13.59
N PRO A 147 -2.55 -8.29 -12.33
CA PRO A 147 -3.19 -9.09 -11.30
C PRO A 147 -4.47 -8.36 -10.90
N ALA A 148 -5.56 -8.64 -11.63
CA ALA A 148 -6.89 -8.06 -11.44
C ALA A 148 -7.03 -6.57 -11.82
N ARG A 149 -8.18 -6.23 -12.43
CA ARG A 149 -8.59 -4.85 -12.76
C ARG A 149 -8.73 -3.91 -11.55
N ASN A 150 -8.53 -4.41 -10.33
CA ASN A 150 -8.82 -3.72 -9.07
C ASN A 150 -7.61 -3.56 -8.13
N SER A 151 -6.40 -3.98 -8.53
CA SER A 151 -5.20 -3.81 -7.69
C SER A 151 -4.57 -2.43 -7.89
N VAL A 152 -4.36 -1.68 -6.81
CA VAL A 152 -3.65 -0.40 -6.82
C VAL A 152 -2.14 -0.67 -6.80
N SER A 153 -1.46 -0.40 -7.90
CA SER A 153 0.01 -0.40 -7.94
C SER A 153 0.54 0.93 -7.43
N VAL A 154 1.17 0.93 -6.25
CA VAL A 154 1.88 2.11 -5.72
C VAL A 154 3.36 1.95 -6.05
N SER A 155 3.83 2.73 -7.02
CA SER A 155 5.23 2.77 -7.43
C SER A 155 5.83 4.12 -7.09
N SER A 156 6.80 4.14 -6.18
CA SER A 156 7.91 5.09 -6.23
C SER A 156 9.00 4.73 -5.22
N ARG A 157 10.17 4.34 -5.70
CA ARG A 157 11.43 4.81 -5.09
C ARG A 157 12.29 5.36 -6.21
N SER A 158 12.56 6.66 -6.14
CA SER A 158 13.84 7.18 -6.62
C SER A 158 14.47 7.78 -5.38
N ALA A 159 15.52 7.13 -4.87
CA ALA A 159 16.46 7.82 -4.01
C ALA A 159 16.95 9.06 -4.76
N ARG A 160 17.09 10.15 -4.02
CA ARG A 160 17.48 11.47 -4.51
C ARG A 160 18.81 11.35 -5.29
N LEU A 161 18.78 11.48 -6.61
CA LEU A 161 20.00 11.70 -7.40
C LEU A 161 20.47 13.16 -7.22
N PRO A 162 21.78 13.42 -7.17
CA PRO A 162 22.30 14.77 -7.07
C PRO A 162 21.89 15.59 -8.30
N ALA A 163 21.51 16.85 -8.05
CA ALA A 163 20.87 17.73 -9.02
C ALA A 163 21.65 17.88 -10.32
N ALA A 164 21.01 17.60 -11.47
CA ALA A 164 21.42 18.14 -12.76
C ALA A 164 20.23 18.23 -13.75
N PHE A 165 19.89 19.49 -14.06
CA PHE A 165 19.40 20.03 -15.34
C PHE A 165 17.94 19.77 -15.83
N CYS A 166 17.19 20.89 -15.87
CA CYS A 166 15.90 21.18 -16.54
C CYS A 166 16.06 21.22 -18.10
N PRO A 167 15.02 21.29 -18.98
CA PRO A 167 13.85 22.18 -18.87
C PRO A 167 12.48 21.63 -19.33
N ALA A 168 11.45 22.39 -18.95
CA ALA A 168 10.02 22.16 -19.14
C ALA A 168 9.50 22.33 -20.59
N ARG A 169 8.38 21.66 -20.91
CA ARG A 169 7.41 22.14 -21.92
C ARG A 169 5.99 21.72 -21.55
N SER A 170 5.08 22.68 -21.64
CA SER A 170 3.65 22.57 -21.31
C SER A 170 2.85 21.99 -22.47
N ALA A 171 1.83 21.20 -22.16
CA ALA A 171 0.69 21.00 -23.04
C ALA A 171 -0.58 20.86 -22.20
N ARG A 172 -1.57 21.68 -22.52
CA ARG A 172 -2.88 21.81 -21.90
C ARG A 172 -3.83 20.90 -22.69
N THR A 173 -4.60 20.04 -22.02
CA THR A 173 -5.76 19.37 -22.62
C THR A 173 -6.95 19.42 -21.65
N THR A 174 -8.04 20.00 -22.12
CA THR A 174 -9.34 20.11 -21.46
C THR A 174 -10.12 18.78 -21.53
N PRO A 175 -10.87 18.38 -20.49
CA PRO A 175 -11.75 17.20 -20.58
C PRO A 175 -13.18 17.58 -21.00
N THR A 176 -13.76 16.75 -21.87
CA THR A 176 -15.20 16.73 -22.23
C THR A 176 -16.01 15.91 -21.21
N PRO A 177 -17.29 16.25 -20.94
CA PRO A 177 -18.10 15.56 -19.94
C PRO A 177 -18.87 14.38 -20.53
N VAL A 178 -19.04 13.30 -19.74
CA VAL A 178 -19.96 12.19 -20.06
C VAL A 178 -20.96 12.02 -18.91
N THR A 179 -22.23 11.93 -19.28
CA THR A 179 -23.44 11.90 -18.47
C THR A 179 -23.66 10.57 -17.74
N MET A 180 -24.27 10.62 -16.55
CA MET A 180 -24.64 9.48 -15.70
C MET A 180 -26.08 9.01 -15.97
N SER A 181 -26.31 7.69 -15.93
CA SER A 181 -27.60 7.04 -15.73
C SER A 181 -27.39 5.84 -14.81
N GLY A 182 -28.20 5.73 -13.75
CA GLY A 182 -27.95 4.86 -12.59
C GLY A 182 -28.71 3.53 -12.57
N ALA A 183 -28.33 2.66 -11.64
CA ALA A 183 -29.18 2.08 -10.57
C ALA A 183 -28.49 0.91 -9.85
N SER A 184 -28.74 0.84 -8.53
CA SER A 184 -28.58 -0.28 -7.58
C SER A 184 -27.18 -0.65 -7.06
N SER A 185 -27.02 -0.51 -5.74
CA SER A 185 -25.85 -0.76 -4.90
C SER A 185 -25.40 -2.23 -4.89
N PRO A 186 -24.08 -2.48 -4.82
CA PRO A 186 -23.44 -2.71 -3.51
C PRO A 186 -22.33 -1.69 -3.25
N VAL A 187 -21.87 -1.60 -2.00
CA VAL A 187 -20.89 -0.64 -1.49
C VAL A 187 -19.74 -0.46 -2.49
N SER A 188 -19.78 0.67 -3.21
CA SER A 188 -18.81 0.99 -4.24
C SER A 188 -17.62 1.65 -3.57
N ILE A 189 -16.53 0.89 -3.37
CA ILE A 189 -15.23 1.51 -3.14
C ILE A 189 -14.89 2.25 -4.42
N LYS A 190 -15.03 3.57 -4.37
CA LYS A 190 -14.79 4.47 -5.48
C LYS A 190 -13.28 4.45 -5.75
N ILE A 191 -12.85 3.62 -6.69
CA ILE A 191 -11.48 3.63 -7.22
C ILE A 191 -11.31 4.95 -7.97
N THR A 192 -10.89 6.00 -7.26
CA THR A 192 -10.26 7.13 -7.91
C THR A 192 -8.91 6.64 -8.39
N SER A 193 -8.79 6.40 -9.70
CA SER A 193 -7.49 6.42 -10.36
C SER A 193 -6.84 7.75 -9.94
N VAL A 194 -5.86 7.69 -9.04
CA VAL A 194 -5.18 8.90 -8.61
C VAL A 194 -4.45 9.40 -9.85
N PRO A 195 -4.83 10.56 -10.42
CA PRO A 195 -4.20 11.04 -11.63
C PRO A 195 -2.80 11.47 -11.25
N THR A 196 -1.80 10.59 -11.42
CA THR A 196 -0.39 10.89 -11.12
C THR A 196 -0.21 11.60 -9.76
N GLY A 197 -0.90 11.12 -8.72
CA GLY A 197 -0.84 11.74 -7.40
C GLY A 197 0.41 11.31 -6.66
N ARG A 198 1.15 12.29 -6.19
CA ARG A 198 2.45 12.15 -5.54
C ARG A 198 2.31 11.29 -4.28
N CYS A 199 2.83 10.08 -4.31
CA CYS A 199 3.06 9.27 -3.13
C CYS A 199 4.26 9.86 -2.38
N TRP A 200 4.11 10.11 -1.08
CA TRP A 200 5.21 10.57 -0.23
C TRP A 200 5.50 9.50 0.81
N ILE A 201 6.74 9.01 0.80
CA ILE A 201 7.30 8.19 1.87
C ILE A 201 7.82 9.18 2.92
N TYR A 202 7.29 9.10 4.13
CA TYR A 202 7.81 9.84 5.29
C TYR A 202 8.85 9.03 6.05
#